data_AF-A0A7K7GSG8-F1
#
_entry.id   AF-A0A7K7GSG8-F1
#
_cell.length_a   1.000
_cell.length_b   1.000
_cell.length_c   1.000
_cell.angle_alpha   90.00
_cell.angle_beta   90.00
_cell.angle_gamma   90.00
#
_symmetry.space_group_name_H-M   'P 1'
#
loop_
_entity.id
_entity.type
_entity.pdbx_description
1 polymer ?
#
loop_
_entity_poly.entity_id
_entity_poly.type
_entity_poly.pdbx_seq_one_letter_code
_entity_poly.pdbx_strand_id
1 'polypeptide(L)'
;CFNSGSSWNSCDFETNLCKVLPEFNLQPGWIRRNGQSDMGPPYSDHNGNQSAYFLSLSSEMQSSAAALRTSVFLPTDEEHLCQVRFHYWVSQMSGTLMVGLQKHSEDTVTNIWQVSGELRNQWNVNTITINSTEKYEVIFSGMVETQRQGDSVAIDDITFSEGC
;
A
#
# COMPACT_ATOMS: atom_id res chain seq x y z
N CYS A 1 0.85 -29.03 -18.00
CA CYS A 1 0.28 -27.91 -18.75
C CYS A 1 -0.63 -27.12 -17.82
N PHE A 2 -0.18 -25.97 -17.33
CA PHE A 2 -1.09 -24.91 -16.89
C PHE A 2 -0.86 -23.73 -17.83
N ASN A 3 -1.93 -23.37 -18.52
CA ASN A 3 -1.98 -22.36 -19.57
C ASN A 3 -1.91 -20.95 -18.97
N SER A 4 -1.27 -20.07 -19.74
CA SER A 4 -1.29 -18.61 -19.73
C SER A 4 -2.63 -17.98 -19.33
N GLY A 5 -2.59 -17.00 -18.41
CA GLY A 5 -3.68 -16.09 -18.08
C GLY A 5 -3.19 -15.01 -17.10
N SER A 6 -3.00 -13.80 -17.62
CA SER A 6 -2.57 -12.54 -16.99
C SER A 6 -1.77 -12.58 -15.67
N SER A 7 -0.46 -12.31 -15.75
CA SER A 7 0.38 -12.16 -14.56
C SER A 7 0.16 -10.78 -13.95
N TRP A 8 -0.93 -10.63 -13.20
CA TRP A 8 -0.99 -9.56 -12.20
C TRP A 8 0.22 -9.75 -11.29
N ASN A 9 1.08 -8.74 -11.20
CA ASN A 9 2.13 -8.74 -10.19
C ASN A 9 1.43 -8.48 -8.85
N SER A 10 1.15 -9.55 -8.11
CA SER A 10 0.49 -9.49 -6.81
C SER A 10 1.52 -9.48 -5.69
N CYS A 11 1.23 -8.73 -4.64
CA CYS A 11 1.97 -8.71 -3.40
C CYS A 11 1.07 -8.86 -2.19
N ASP A 12 1.09 -10.05 -1.62
CA ASP A 12 0.31 -10.51 -0.47
C ASP A 12 1.08 -10.44 0.86
N PHE A 13 2.37 -10.11 0.82
CA PHE A 13 3.25 -10.01 1.99
C PHE A 13 3.43 -11.30 2.81
N GLU A 14 2.99 -12.46 2.32
CA GLU A 14 3.01 -13.71 3.09
C GLU A 14 4.41 -14.28 3.27
N THR A 15 5.29 -14.04 2.30
CA THR A 15 6.66 -14.56 2.32
C THR A 15 7.72 -13.46 2.24
N ASN A 16 7.47 -12.40 1.47
CA ASN A 16 8.40 -11.31 1.21
C ASN A 16 7.64 -10.06 0.69
N LEU A 17 8.36 -9.00 0.34
CA LEU A 17 7.80 -7.75 -0.19
C LEU A 17 7.67 -7.73 -1.71
N CYS A 18 7.77 -8.89 -2.35
CA CYS A 18 7.67 -9.06 -3.79
C CYS A 18 8.75 -8.25 -4.53
N LYS A 19 8.82 -8.41 -5.85
CA LYS A 19 9.84 -7.69 -6.64
C LYS A 19 9.50 -6.21 -6.84
N VAL A 20 8.21 -5.89 -6.79
CA VAL A 20 7.69 -4.54 -7.06
C VAL A 20 7.91 -3.61 -5.88
N LEU A 21 8.05 -4.10 -4.64
CA LEU A 21 8.30 -3.27 -3.46
C LEU A 21 9.67 -3.64 -2.87
N PRO A 22 10.72 -2.85 -3.17
CA PRO A 22 12.06 -3.12 -2.64
C PRO A 22 12.10 -3.15 -1.11
N GLU A 23 12.87 -4.08 -0.52
CA GLU A 23 12.87 -4.31 0.93
C GLU A 23 13.35 -3.13 1.77
N PHE A 24 14.22 -2.28 1.20
CA PHE A 24 14.69 -1.08 1.87
C PHE A 24 13.59 -0.04 2.11
N ASN A 25 12.42 -0.18 1.48
CA ASN A 25 11.30 0.75 1.66
C ASN A 25 10.48 0.52 2.94
N LEU A 26 10.75 -0.54 3.70
CA LEU A 26 10.13 -0.74 5.02
C LEU A 26 10.66 0.24 6.08
N GLN A 27 11.88 0.74 5.92
CA GLN A 27 12.55 1.50 6.98
C GLN A 27 12.85 2.94 6.54
N PRO A 28 12.49 3.96 7.34
CA PRO A 28 11.72 3.89 8.57
C PRO A 28 10.20 3.94 8.29
N GLY A 29 9.44 2.96 8.77
CA GLY A 29 8.01 3.17 9.07
C GLY A 29 7.04 2.06 8.71
N TRP A 30 7.13 1.41 7.55
CA TRP A 30 6.26 0.27 7.22
C TRP A 30 6.85 -1.02 7.78
N ILE A 31 6.05 -1.81 8.48
CA ILE A 31 6.48 -3.09 9.06
C ILE A 31 5.58 -4.21 8.58
N ARG A 32 6.18 -5.35 8.28
CA ARG A 32 5.46 -6.59 7.99
C ARG A 32 5.10 -7.26 9.31
N ARG A 33 3.82 -7.44 9.58
CA ARG A 33 3.28 -8.06 10.80
C ARG A 33 2.03 -8.87 10.46
N ASN A 34 1.49 -9.55 11.47
CA ASN A 34 0.21 -10.24 11.36
C ASN A 34 -0.73 -9.80 12.50
N GLY A 35 -1.92 -10.37 12.50
CA GLY A 35 -2.97 -10.07 13.47
C GLY A 35 -2.68 -10.53 14.90
N GLN A 36 -1.76 -11.49 15.07
CA GLN A 36 -1.37 -12.05 16.36
C GLN A 36 -0.35 -11.21 17.12
N SER A 37 0.23 -10.17 16.50
CA SER A 37 1.14 -9.26 17.20
C SER A 37 0.38 -8.29 18.11
N ASP A 38 0.92 -7.99 19.30
CA ASP A 38 0.34 -7.07 20.29
C ASP A 38 0.49 -5.56 19.92
N MET A 39 0.42 -5.23 18.63
CA MET A 39 0.64 -3.90 18.08
C MET A 39 -0.68 -3.17 17.73
N GLY A 40 -1.83 -3.63 18.23
CA GLY A 40 -3.15 -3.07 17.94
C GLY A 40 -3.75 -3.55 16.60
N PRO A 41 -4.92 -3.03 16.19
CA PRO A 41 -5.58 -3.46 14.96
C PRO A 41 -4.77 -3.09 13.70
N PRO A 42 -5.03 -3.74 12.55
CA PRO A 42 -5.94 -4.86 12.38
C PRO A 42 -5.43 -6.15 13.06
N TYR A 43 -6.36 -6.96 13.57
CA TYR A 43 -6.08 -8.25 14.24
C TYR A 43 -6.17 -9.45 13.30
N SER A 44 -6.25 -9.20 12.00
CA SER A 44 -6.21 -10.18 10.93
C SER A 44 -5.84 -9.50 9.61
N ASP A 45 -5.39 -10.28 8.64
CA ASP A 45 -5.31 -9.83 7.24
C ASP A 45 -6.71 -9.47 6.70
N HIS A 46 -6.76 -9.03 5.43
CA HIS A 46 -8.02 -8.64 4.80
C HIS A 46 -9.02 -9.80 4.62
N ASN A 47 -8.59 -11.06 4.69
CA ASN A 47 -9.43 -12.26 4.63
C ASN A 47 -9.92 -12.76 6.00
N GLY A 48 -9.47 -12.15 7.11
CA GLY A 48 -9.84 -12.56 8.46
C GLY A 48 -8.91 -13.63 9.08
N ASN A 49 -7.78 -13.94 8.44
CA ASN A 49 -6.73 -14.81 8.96
C ASN A 49 -5.76 -14.01 9.87
N GLN A 50 -5.66 -14.43 11.13
CA GLN A 50 -4.82 -13.74 12.13
C GLN A 50 -3.32 -14.01 11.94
N SER A 51 -2.96 -15.12 11.29
CA SER A 51 -1.57 -15.52 11.08
C SER A 51 -1.00 -15.06 9.73
N ALA A 52 -1.86 -14.63 8.81
CA ALA A 52 -1.49 -14.03 7.54
C ALA A 52 -0.86 -12.64 7.74
N TYR A 53 0.05 -12.28 6.85
CA TYR A 53 0.90 -11.10 6.97
C TYR A 53 0.36 -9.94 6.13
N PHE A 54 0.53 -8.73 6.65
CA PHE A 54 0.22 -7.49 5.96
C PHE A 54 1.26 -6.43 6.36
N LEU A 55 1.23 -5.28 5.69
CA LEU A 55 2.05 -4.14 6.07
C LEU A 55 1.24 -3.19 6.96
N SER A 56 1.83 -2.75 8.06
CA SER A 56 1.28 -1.67 8.89
C SER A 56 2.32 -0.61 9.18
N LEU A 57 1.89 0.56 9.63
CA LEU A 57 2.82 1.52 10.20
C LEU A 57 3.37 1.02 11.54
N SER A 58 4.65 1.33 11.78
CA SER A 58 5.34 1.09 13.05
C SER A 58 4.82 2.03 14.12
N SER A 59 4.57 1.48 15.32
CA SER A 59 4.24 2.27 16.51
C SER A 59 5.38 3.17 16.98
N GLU A 60 6.58 3.06 16.43
CA GLU A 60 7.73 3.91 16.78
C GLU A 60 7.77 5.22 15.96
N MET A 61 6.93 5.35 14.93
CA MET A 61 6.90 6.54 14.05
C MET A 61 6.18 7.73 14.69
N GLN A 62 6.95 8.69 15.22
CA GLN A 62 6.41 9.96 15.70
C GLN A 62 6.08 10.88 14.52
N SER A 63 4.78 11.01 14.21
CA SER A 63 4.13 12.04 13.37
C SER A 63 4.65 12.28 11.93
N SER A 64 5.70 11.62 11.48
CA SER A 64 6.16 11.67 10.08
C SER A 64 5.48 10.61 9.22
N ALA A 65 5.12 10.96 7.99
CA ALA A 65 4.61 9.98 7.03
C ALA A 65 5.68 8.96 6.62
N ALA A 66 5.34 7.68 6.61
CA ALA A 66 6.17 6.60 6.09
C ALA A 66 5.79 6.32 4.64
N ALA A 67 6.77 6.26 3.75
CA ALA A 67 6.56 6.07 2.32
C ALA A 67 7.07 4.71 1.84
N LEU A 68 6.19 3.92 1.24
CA LEU A 68 6.50 2.67 0.57
C LEU A 68 6.44 2.90 -0.95
N ARG A 69 7.59 2.79 -1.62
CA ARG A 69 7.72 3.04 -3.06
C ARG A 69 7.73 1.75 -3.85
N THR A 70 7.12 1.76 -5.04
CA THR A 70 7.28 0.69 -6.01
C THR A 70 8.62 0.80 -6.73
N SER A 71 9.01 -0.25 -7.45
CA SER A 71 9.93 -0.12 -8.58
C SER A 71 9.35 0.80 -9.65
N VAL A 72 10.22 1.30 -10.52
CA VAL A 72 9.82 2.14 -11.66
C VAL A 72 8.99 1.35 -12.67
N PHE A 73 7.79 1.84 -12.95
CA PHE A 73 6.93 1.39 -14.04
C PHE A 73 7.27 2.15 -15.34
N LEU A 74 7.02 1.49 -16.47
CA LEU A 74 7.15 2.09 -17.80
C LEU A 74 5.91 2.94 -18.14
N PRO A 75 6.00 3.82 -19.15
CA PRO A 75 4.83 4.54 -19.66
C PRO A 75 3.68 3.59 -20.00
N THR A 76 2.46 4.01 -19.72
CA THR A 76 1.24 3.25 -20.05
C THR A 76 0.90 3.40 -21.54
N ASP A 77 0.14 2.44 -22.06
CA ASP A 77 -0.45 2.49 -23.41
C ASP A 77 -1.90 2.99 -23.32
N GLU A 78 -2.40 3.67 -24.36
CA GLU A 78 -3.80 4.13 -24.42
C GLU A 78 -4.79 2.95 -24.34
N GLU A 79 -4.39 1.78 -24.82
CA GLU A 79 -5.18 0.55 -24.72
C GLU A 79 -4.96 -0.21 -23.39
N HIS A 80 -3.86 0.05 -22.68
CA HIS A 80 -3.45 -0.67 -21.48
C HIS A 80 -3.00 0.29 -20.36
N LEU A 81 -3.99 0.85 -19.66
CA LEU A 81 -3.75 1.67 -18.47
C LEU A 81 -3.32 0.80 -17.27
N CYS A 82 -2.41 1.32 -16.44
CA CYS A 82 -2.02 0.66 -15.20
C CYS A 82 -3.15 0.77 -14.17
N GLN A 83 -3.53 -0.36 -13.58
CA GLN A 83 -4.48 -0.43 -12.48
C GLN A 83 -3.78 -0.98 -11.25
N VAL A 84 -3.87 -0.23 -10.16
CA VAL A 84 -3.32 -0.60 -8.86
C VAL A 84 -4.47 -0.83 -7.91
N ARG A 85 -4.73 -2.10 -7.57
CA ARG A 85 -5.76 -2.49 -6.60
C ARG A 85 -5.08 -2.92 -5.30
N PHE A 86 -5.58 -2.44 -4.17
CA PHE A 86 -5.02 -2.74 -2.85
C PHE A 86 -6.12 -2.75 -1.80
N HIS A 87 -5.91 -3.53 -0.75
CA HIS A 87 -6.71 -3.46 0.47
C HIS A 87 -6.04 -2.54 1.47
N TYR A 88 -6.85 -1.83 2.24
CA TYR A 88 -6.37 -0.89 3.24
C TYR A 88 -7.21 -0.88 4.50
N TRP A 89 -6.57 -0.54 5.61
CA TRP A 89 -7.18 -0.26 6.89
C TRP A 89 -6.70 1.10 7.36
N VAL A 90 -7.62 1.99 7.74
CA VAL A 90 -7.29 3.29 8.34
C VAL A 90 -8.14 3.46 9.59
N SER A 91 -7.53 3.74 10.74
CA SER A 91 -8.27 4.01 11.97
C SER A 91 -9.06 5.32 11.88
N GLN A 92 -10.22 5.33 12.54
CA GLN A 92 -11.22 6.40 12.43
C GLN A 92 -10.73 7.80 12.85
N MET A 93 -9.78 7.89 13.78
CA MET A 93 -9.51 9.16 14.47
C MET A 93 -8.27 9.90 13.98
N SER A 94 -7.22 9.21 13.54
CA SER A 94 -5.92 9.84 13.30
C SER A 94 -5.09 9.21 12.19
N GLY A 95 -5.57 8.14 11.56
CA GLY A 95 -4.90 7.51 10.44
C GLY A 95 -5.17 8.24 9.13
N THR A 96 -4.13 8.39 8.31
CA THR A 96 -4.24 8.81 6.90
C THR A 96 -3.39 7.90 6.03
N LEU A 97 -3.98 7.47 4.91
CA LEU A 97 -3.28 6.78 3.82
C LEU A 97 -3.41 7.61 2.54
N MET A 98 -2.29 7.84 1.87
CA MET A 98 -2.20 8.54 0.59
C MET A 98 -1.51 7.64 -0.43
N VAL A 99 -1.94 7.73 -1.68
CA VAL A 99 -1.24 7.16 -2.83
C VAL A 99 -0.78 8.32 -3.70
N GLY A 100 0.54 8.40 -3.87
CA GLY A 100 1.22 9.36 -4.71
C GLY A 100 1.72 8.74 -6.00
N LEU A 101 1.82 9.58 -7.03
CA LEU A 101 2.48 9.29 -8.30
C LEU A 101 3.69 10.20 -8.45
N GLN A 102 4.86 9.61 -8.66
CA GLN A 102 6.06 10.37 -9.01
C GLN A 102 6.47 10.03 -10.43
N LYS A 103 6.34 10.98 -11.36
CA LYS A 103 6.85 10.81 -12.72
C LYS A 103 8.34 11.16 -12.74
N HIS A 104 9.12 10.46 -13.57
CA HIS A 104 10.57 10.62 -13.61
C HIS A 104 11.04 12.00 -14.11
N SER A 105 10.18 12.74 -14.81
CA SER A 105 10.41 14.13 -15.23
C SER A 105 10.12 15.16 -14.14
N GLU A 106 9.48 14.74 -13.05
CA GLU A 106 9.00 15.61 -11.98
C GLU A 106 9.78 15.33 -10.68
N ASP A 107 10.23 16.39 -10.02
CA ASP A 107 10.86 16.29 -8.70
C ASP A 107 9.83 16.19 -7.56
N THR A 108 8.53 16.26 -7.88
CA THR A 108 7.44 16.29 -6.90
C THR A 108 6.54 15.07 -7.01
N VAL A 109 6.04 14.60 -5.86
CA VAL A 109 5.04 13.55 -5.79
C VAL A 109 3.65 14.18 -5.90
N THR A 110 2.86 13.75 -6.89
CA THR A 110 1.47 14.16 -7.05
C THR A 110 0.56 13.23 -6.26
N ASN A 111 -0.25 13.74 -5.32
CA ASN A 111 -1.25 12.95 -4.63
C ASN A 111 -2.40 12.58 -5.59
N ILE A 112 -2.61 11.29 -5.83
CA ILE A 112 -3.65 10.80 -6.75
C ILE A 112 -4.83 10.15 -6.00
N TRP A 113 -4.66 9.82 -4.72
CA TRP A 113 -5.73 9.33 -3.87
C TRP A 113 -5.38 9.49 -2.40
N GLN A 114 -6.36 9.82 -1.56
CA GLN A 114 -6.17 9.79 -0.10
C GLN A 114 -7.43 9.34 0.62
N VAL A 115 -7.23 8.84 1.84
CA VAL A 115 -8.28 8.60 2.82
C VAL A 115 -7.75 8.96 4.21
N SER A 116 -8.60 9.62 5.00
CA SER A 116 -8.30 10.01 6.38
C SER A 116 -9.53 9.71 7.23
N GLY A 117 -9.34 9.04 8.37
CA GLY A 117 -10.41 8.78 9.34
C GLY A 117 -11.63 8.07 8.78
N GLU A 118 -11.57 6.75 8.66
CA GLU A 118 -12.70 5.94 8.19
C GLU A 118 -13.72 5.65 9.30
N LEU A 119 -15.02 5.72 8.99
CA LEU A 119 -16.09 5.53 9.98
C LEU A 119 -16.16 4.11 10.56
N ARG A 120 -15.44 3.16 9.96
CA ARG A 120 -15.44 1.74 10.35
C ARG A 120 -14.03 1.20 10.37
N ASN A 121 -13.67 0.60 11.51
CA ASN A 121 -12.44 -0.17 11.68
C ASN A 121 -12.58 -1.52 10.94
N GLN A 122 -12.45 -1.48 9.62
CA GLN A 122 -12.57 -2.63 8.72
C GLN A 122 -11.58 -2.50 7.55
N TRP A 123 -11.26 -3.64 6.93
CA TRP A 123 -10.55 -3.64 5.66
C TRP A 123 -11.47 -3.12 4.55
N ASN A 124 -10.94 -2.23 3.74
CA ASN A 124 -11.58 -1.69 2.55
C ASN A 124 -10.69 -1.97 1.32
N VAL A 125 -11.22 -1.76 0.13
CA VAL A 125 -10.50 -1.95 -1.12
C VAL A 125 -10.61 -0.69 -1.97
N ASN A 126 -9.52 -0.34 -2.65
CA ASN A 126 -9.54 0.68 -3.67
C ASN A 126 -8.84 0.19 -4.94
N THR A 127 -9.17 0.80 -6.08
CA THR A 127 -8.47 0.58 -7.35
C THR A 127 -8.22 1.93 -8.00
N ILE A 128 -6.95 2.20 -8.28
CA ILE A 128 -6.49 3.44 -8.91
C ILE A 128 -6.09 3.12 -10.34
N THR A 129 -6.59 3.92 -11.29
CA THR A 129 -6.16 3.86 -12.69
C THR A 129 -5.14 4.97 -12.94
N ILE A 130 -3.98 4.60 -13.48
CA ILE A 130 -2.88 5.50 -13.80
C ILE A 130 -2.73 5.54 -15.33
N ASN A 131 -2.64 6.76 -15.85
CA ASN A 131 -2.25 7.02 -17.23
C ASN A 131 -1.02 7.95 -17.19
N SER A 132 0.12 7.46 -17.68
CA SER A 132 1.37 8.21 -17.70
C SER A 132 2.13 7.95 -19.00
N THR A 133 2.46 9.03 -19.70
CA THR A 133 3.31 8.99 -20.91
C THR A 133 4.80 8.86 -20.60
N GLU A 134 5.16 8.82 -19.32
CA GLU A 134 6.53 8.76 -18.83
C GLU A 134 6.68 7.68 -17.77
N LYS A 135 7.91 7.28 -17.46
CA LYS A 135 8.20 6.36 -16.35
C LYS A 135 7.73 6.96 -15.02
N TYR A 136 7.22 6.13 -14.13
CA TYR A 136 6.67 6.58 -12.85
C TYR A 136 6.86 5.55 -11.74
N GLU A 137 6.75 6.02 -10.51
CA GLU A 137 6.67 5.20 -9.29
C GLU A 137 5.36 5.50 -8.57
N VAL A 138 4.79 4.47 -7.93
CA VAL A 138 3.63 4.59 -7.05
C VAL A 138 4.12 4.58 -5.61
N ILE A 139 3.58 5.47 -4.78
CA ILE A 139 4.06 5.71 -3.43
C ILE A 139 2.90 5.61 -2.46
N PHE A 140 2.91 4.61 -1.58
CA PHE A 140 1.95 4.48 -0.49
C PHE A 140 2.51 5.18 0.74
N SER A 141 1.90 6.30 1.11
CA SER A 141 2.31 7.12 2.25
C SER A 141 1.30 7.01 3.38
N GLY A 142 1.72 6.50 4.53
CA GLY A 142 0.87 6.36 5.71
C GLY A 142 1.33 7.28 6.83
N MET A 143 0.38 7.86 7.58
CA MET A 143 0.67 8.60 8.81
C MET A 143 -0.40 8.38 9.88
N VAL A 144 0.01 8.51 11.13
CA VAL A 144 -0.87 8.55 12.30
C VAL A 144 -0.57 9.84 13.05
N GLU A 145 -1.50 10.80 13.06
CA GLU A 145 -1.27 12.13 13.63
C GLU A 145 -1.09 12.11 15.15
N THR A 146 -1.83 11.25 15.84
CA THR A 146 -1.69 11.02 17.27
C THR A 146 -1.56 9.53 17.53
N GLN A 147 -0.42 9.08 18.06
CA GLN A 147 -0.25 7.70 18.46
C GLN A 147 -1.09 7.39 19.71
N ARG A 148 -2.39 7.18 19.54
CA ARG A 148 -3.24 6.60 20.56
C ARG A 148 -3.26 5.10 20.39
N GLN A 149 -3.40 4.39 21.50
CA GLN A 149 -3.56 2.94 21.47
C GLN A 149 -4.77 2.58 20.59
N GLY A 150 -4.54 1.81 19.53
CA GLY A 150 -5.58 1.40 18.59
C GLY A 150 -5.58 2.14 17.25
N ASP A 151 -4.80 3.21 17.10
CA ASP A 151 -4.64 3.89 15.82
C ASP A 151 -3.63 3.16 14.92
N SER A 152 -4.01 2.93 13.67
CA SER A 152 -3.23 2.12 12.75
C SER A 152 -3.61 2.41 11.31
N VAL A 153 -2.61 2.31 10.43
CA VAL A 153 -2.78 2.27 8.99
C VAL A 153 -2.11 1.01 8.50
N ALA A 154 -2.83 0.22 7.71
CA ALA A 154 -2.31 -1.00 7.12
C ALA A 154 -2.74 -1.11 5.66
N ILE A 155 -1.93 -1.84 4.89
CA ILE A 155 -2.19 -2.20 3.50
C ILE A 155 -1.90 -3.67 3.30
N ASP A 156 -2.65 -4.27 2.38
CA ASP A 156 -2.57 -5.70 2.09
C ASP A 156 -2.93 -5.96 0.62
N ASP A 157 -2.50 -7.11 0.08
CA ASP A 157 -2.94 -7.62 -1.22
C ASP A 157 -2.87 -6.59 -2.38
N ILE A 158 -1.68 -6.03 -2.59
CA ILE A 158 -1.46 -5.06 -3.68
C ILE A 158 -1.32 -5.80 -5.00
N THR A 159 -2.08 -5.38 -6.00
CA THR A 159 -2.11 -6.01 -7.33
C THR A 159 -1.95 -4.94 -8.40
N PHE A 160 -1.05 -5.22 -9.34
CA PHE A 160 -0.76 -4.37 -10.49
C PHE A 160 -1.22 -5.09 -11.77
N SER A 161 -2.00 -4.41 -12.60
CA SER A 161 -2.41 -4.94 -13.91
C SER A 161 -1.23 -5.00 -14.88
N GLU A 162 -1.43 -5.64 -16.04
CA GLU A 162 -0.42 -5.72 -17.10
C GLU A 162 -0.04 -4.36 -17.72
N GLY A 163 -0.85 -3.32 -17.50
CA GLY A 163 -0.51 -1.95 -17.90
C GLY A 163 0.56 -1.31 -17.02
N CYS A 164 0.95 -1.99 -15.94
CA CYS A 164 2.09 -1.69 -15.09
C CYS A 164 3.23 -2.70 -15.43
#